data_AF-A0A0D0CXZ9-F1
#
_entry.id   AF-A0A0D0CXZ9-F1
#
_cell.length_a   1.000
_cell.length_b   1.000
_cell.length_c   1.000
_cell.angle_alpha   90.00
_cell.angle_beta   90.00
_cell.angle_gamma   90.00
#
_symmetry.space_group_name_H-M   'P 1'
#
loop_
_entity.id
_entity.type
_entity.pdbx_description
1 polymer ?
#
loop_
_entity_poly.entity_id
_entity_poly.type
_entity_poly.pdbx_seq_one_letter_code
_entity_poly.pdbx_strand_id
1 'polypeptide(L)'
;MQFLTFLAFIASFSACTLVGAHARFCATCPKKVGSNSFVNQCVTPSSGATKCSYDNQETKHCTYDSHGDLSTSSISSCPAHQAMANIGACRIC
;
A
#
# COMPACT_ATOMS: atom_id res chain seq x y z
N MET A 1 -28.69 6.90 -33.39
CA MET A 1 -29.04 6.67 -31.97
C MET A 1 -28.14 5.67 -31.25
N GLN A 2 -27.33 4.84 -31.92
CA GLN A 2 -26.44 3.85 -31.25
C GLN A 2 -25.04 4.40 -30.91
N PHE A 3 -24.50 5.34 -31.70
CA PHE A 3 -23.16 5.91 -31.49
C PHE A 3 -23.03 6.74 -30.20
N LEU A 4 -24.06 7.52 -29.84
CA LEU A 4 -24.05 8.37 -28.64
C LEU A 4 -24.08 7.54 -27.35
N THR A 5 -24.83 6.43 -27.35
CA THR A 5 -24.92 5.51 -26.21
C THR A 5 -23.60 4.79 -25.97
N PHE A 6 -22.90 4.42 -27.05
CA PHE A 6 -21.59 3.79 -26.96
C PHE A 6 -20.53 4.74 -26.38
N LEU A 7 -20.54 6.01 -26.80
CA LEU A 7 -19.66 7.05 -26.24
C LEU A 7 -19.96 7.34 -24.76
N ALA A 8 -21.23 7.40 -24.38
CA ALA A 8 -21.62 7.56 -22.98
C ALA A 8 -21.16 6.38 -22.11
N PHE A 9 -21.20 5.16 -22.65
CA PHE A 9 -20.73 3.95 -21.95
C PHE A 9 -19.21 3.97 -21.74
N ILE A 10 -18.43 4.36 -22.76
CA ILE A 10 -16.97 4.48 -22.67
C ILE A 10 -16.56 5.61 -21.70
N ALA A 11 -17.26 6.76 -21.76
CA ALA A 11 -17.01 7.86 -20.84
C ALA A 11 -17.32 7.48 -19.38
N SER A 12 -18.40 6.72 -19.15
CA SER A 12 -18.73 6.18 -17.83
C SER A 12 -17.71 5.15 -17.34
N PHE A 13 -17.20 4.28 -18.21
CA PHE A 13 -16.16 3.31 -17.86
C PHE A 13 -14.81 3.96 -17.54
N SER A 14 -14.46 5.01 -18.30
CA SER A 14 -13.21 5.75 -18.10
C SER A 14 -13.20 6.53 -16.78
N ALA A 15 -14.35 7.04 -16.35
CA ALA A 15 -14.50 7.67 -15.05
C ALA A 15 -14.33 6.68 -13.87
N CYS A 16 -14.73 5.41 -14.05
CA CYS A 16 -14.50 4.36 -13.05
C CYS A 16 -13.03 3.94 -12.93
N THR A 17 -12.20 4.20 -13.95
CA THR A 17 -10.75 3.96 -13.88
C THR A 17 -9.95 5.15 -13.35
N LEU A 18 -10.56 6.34 -13.26
CA LEU A 18 -9.88 7.57 -12.84
C LEU A 18 -10.00 7.84 -11.32
N VAL A 19 -10.77 7.04 -10.59
CA VAL A 19 -10.81 7.07 -9.12
C VAL A 19 -9.80 6.07 -8.59
N GLY A 20 -8.52 6.45 -8.54
CA GLY A 20 -7.51 5.60 -7.90
C GLY A 20 -6.05 5.97 -8.09
N ALA A 21 -5.73 6.86 -9.04
CA ALA A 21 -4.36 7.29 -9.29
C ALA A 21 -3.99 8.60 -8.57
N HIS A 22 -4.41 8.76 -7.31
CA HIS A 22 -3.60 9.62 -6.44
C HIS A 22 -2.28 8.87 -6.24
N ALA A 23 -1.15 9.50 -6.59
CA ALA A 23 0.19 8.95 -6.39
C ALA A 23 0.41 8.66 -4.91
N ARG A 24 -0.03 7.49 -4.45
CA ARG A 24 0.18 7.01 -3.09
C ARG A 24 1.59 6.44 -3.06
N PHE A 25 2.40 7.00 -2.20
CA PHE A 25 3.69 6.45 -1.86
C PHE A 25 3.47 5.42 -0.74
N CYS A 26 4.30 4.38 -0.72
CA CYS A 26 4.30 3.36 0.33
C CYS A 26 5.69 3.25 0.92
N ALA A 27 5.78 2.88 2.20
CA ALA A 27 7.08 2.61 2.81
C ALA A 27 7.67 1.33 2.21
N THR A 28 8.97 1.33 1.95
CA THR A 28 9.69 0.14 1.52
C THR A 28 9.79 -0.81 2.71
N CYS A 29 9.29 -2.04 2.56
CA CYS A 29 9.41 -3.03 3.61
C CYS A 29 10.84 -3.60 3.68
N PRO A 30 11.49 -3.59 4.86
CA PRO A 30 12.74 -4.30 5.08
C PRO A 30 12.62 -5.77 4.68
N LYS A 31 13.66 -6.33 4.05
CA LYS A 31 13.68 -7.76 3.69
C LYS A 31 13.64 -8.68 4.92
N LYS A 32 14.17 -8.20 6.05
CA LYS A 32 14.21 -8.90 7.34
C LYS A 32 14.12 -7.90 8.49
N VAL A 33 13.47 -8.31 9.58
CA VAL A 33 13.45 -7.59 10.87
C VAL A 33 13.68 -8.61 11.99
N GLY A 34 14.74 -8.42 12.77
CA GLY A 34 15.21 -9.43 13.72
C GLY A 34 15.44 -10.78 13.02
N SER A 35 14.74 -11.81 13.49
CA SER A 35 14.80 -13.17 12.92
C SER A 35 13.73 -13.46 11.86
N ASN A 36 12.85 -12.51 11.55
CA ASN A 36 11.71 -12.73 10.65
C ASN A 36 12.01 -12.21 9.24
N SER A 37 11.59 -12.96 8.22
CA SER A 37 11.73 -12.57 6.82
C SER A 37 10.44 -11.96 6.30
N PHE A 38 10.56 -10.99 5.41
CA PHE A 38 9.41 -10.36 4.78
C PHE A 38 8.55 -11.39 4.05
N VAL A 39 7.24 -11.36 4.31
CA VAL A 39 6.25 -12.26 3.70
C VAL A 39 5.37 -11.50 2.73
N ASN A 40 4.79 -10.39 3.18
CA ASN A 40 3.82 -9.63 2.40
C ASN A 40 3.78 -8.16 2.83
N GLN A 41 3.35 -7.30 1.91
CA GLN A 41 3.04 -5.90 2.22
C GLN A 41 1.68 -5.50 1.66
N CYS A 42 1.00 -4.62 2.38
CA CYS A 42 -0.17 -3.95 1.84
C CYS A 42 -0.29 -2.51 2.35
N VAL A 43 -0.93 -1.64 1.57
CA VAL A 43 -1.16 -0.23 1.88
C VAL A 43 -2.62 -0.03 2.22
N THR A 44 -2.90 0.54 3.38
CA THR A 44 -4.25 0.91 3.80
C THR A 44 -4.68 2.15 3.00
N PRO A 45 -5.73 2.07 2.17
CA PRO A 45 -6.12 3.20 1.34
C PRO A 45 -6.54 4.40 2.20
N SER A 46 -7.30 4.20 3.27
CA SER A 46 -7.81 5.31 4.09
C SER A 46 -6.73 6.18 4.74
N SER A 47 -5.60 5.59 5.15
CA SER A 47 -4.52 6.30 5.86
C SER A 47 -3.24 6.47 5.04
N GLY A 48 -3.08 5.74 3.93
CA GLY A 48 -1.80 5.63 3.23
C GLY A 48 -0.72 4.87 4.01
N ALA A 49 -1.07 4.28 5.16
CA ALA A 49 -0.13 3.53 5.97
C ALA A 49 0.25 2.22 5.28
N THR A 50 1.52 1.85 5.34
CA THR A 50 2.04 0.60 4.78
C THR A 50 2.25 -0.41 5.89
N LYS A 51 1.59 -1.57 5.78
CA LYS A 51 1.80 -2.71 6.68
C LYS A 51 2.70 -3.73 6.01
N CYS A 52 3.83 -4.02 6.66
CA CYS A 52 4.79 -5.05 6.28
C CYS A 52 4.62 -6.25 7.23
N SER A 53 4.20 -7.40 6.73
CA SER A 53 4.04 -8.64 7.50
C SER A 53 5.26 -9.54 7.31
N TYR A 54 5.76 -10.10 8.41
CA TYR A 54 6.94 -10.96 8.46
C TYR A 54 6.64 -12.39 8.93
N ASP A 55 5.35 -12.69 9.10
CA ASP A 55 4.82 -14.01 9.37
C ASP A 55 3.47 -14.20 8.67
N ASN A 56 3.07 -15.45 8.46
CA ASN A 56 1.79 -15.77 7.82
C ASN A 56 0.58 -15.54 8.73
N GLN A 57 0.78 -15.38 10.05
CA GLN A 57 -0.30 -15.14 11.01
C GLN A 57 -0.52 -13.64 11.27
N GLU A 58 0.23 -12.76 10.58
CA GLU A 58 0.22 -11.30 10.74
C GLU A 58 0.51 -10.80 12.17
N THR A 59 1.09 -11.64 13.01
CA THR A 59 1.44 -11.31 14.40
C THR A 59 2.73 -10.49 14.53
N LYS A 60 3.57 -10.52 13.50
CA LYS A 60 4.85 -9.84 13.37
C LYS A 60 4.77 -8.91 12.17
N HIS A 61 4.40 -7.67 12.45
CA HIS A 61 4.30 -6.65 11.40
C HIS A 61 4.97 -5.34 11.81
N CYS A 62 5.39 -4.59 10.79
CA CYS A 62 5.79 -3.18 10.89
C CYS A 62 4.76 -2.36 10.13
N THR A 63 4.18 -1.35 10.79
CA THR A 63 3.27 -0.41 10.17
C THR A 63 3.98 0.93 10.06
N TYR A 64 4.09 1.45 8.85
CA TYR A 64 4.68 2.75 8.55
C TYR A 64 3.61 3.72 8.09
N ASP A 65 3.71 4.99 8.49
CA ASP A 65 2.78 6.03 8.04
C ASP A 65 3.09 6.52 6.61
N SER A 66 2.39 7.56 6.18
CA SER A 66 2.59 8.19 4.86
C SER A 66 3.90 8.95 4.70
N HIS A 67 4.75 9.02 5.73
CA HIS A 67 6.09 9.61 5.70
C HIS A 67 7.18 8.53 5.80
N GLY A 68 6.80 7.28 6.03
CA GLY A 68 7.74 6.19 6.26
C GLY A 68 8.13 6.03 7.73
N ASP A 69 7.47 6.71 8.66
CA ASP A 69 7.73 6.64 10.09
C ASP A 69 6.99 5.47 10.75
N LEU A 70 7.66 4.82 11.69
CA LEU A 70 7.14 3.63 12.35
C LEU A 70 5.99 3.96 13.31
N SER A 71 4.88 3.26 13.13
CA SER A 71 3.74 3.30 14.04
C SER A 71 3.96 2.43 15.28
N THR A 72 3.36 2.82 16.41
CA THR A 72 3.48 2.17 17.72
C THR A 72 2.91 0.75 17.78
N SER A 73 2.07 0.36 16.82
CA SER A 73 1.52 -1.01 16.71
C SER A 73 2.53 -2.04 16.19
N SER A 74 3.71 -1.59 15.79
CA SER A 74 4.75 -2.42 15.18
C SER A 74 5.58 -3.21 16.19
N ILE A 75 6.20 -4.30 15.75
CA ILE A 75 7.18 -5.02 16.57
C ILE A 75 8.44 -4.19 16.83
N SER A 76 9.08 -4.38 17.98
CA SER A 76 10.24 -3.59 18.41
C SER A 76 11.49 -3.71 17.52
N SER A 77 11.58 -4.76 16.70
CA SER A 77 12.69 -4.95 15.76
C SER A 77 12.53 -4.19 14.44
N CYS A 78 11.43 -3.45 14.27
CA CYS A 78 11.21 -2.64 13.09
C CYS A 78 12.12 -1.40 13.10
N PRO A 79 12.75 -1.06 11.97
CA PRO A 79 13.42 0.23 11.82
C PRO A 79 12.45 1.39 12.06
N ALA A 80 12.94 2.46 12.68
CA ALA A 80 12.13 3.64 13.01
C ALA A 80 11.62 4.40 11.78
N HIS A 81 12.36 4.35 10.67
CA HIS A 81 12.03 5.04 9.43
C HIS A 81 12.38 4.18 8.21
N GLN A 82 11.59 4.25 7.15
CA GLN A 82 11.80 3.55 5.88
C GLN A 82 11.65 4.48 4.69
N ALA A 83 12.45 4.22 3.65
CA ALA A 83 12.36 4.97 2.40
C ALA A 83 11.01 4.75 1.72
N MET A 84 10.44 5.81 1.16
CA MET A 84 9.19 5.73 0.44
C MET A 84 9.41 5.34 -1.02
N ALA A 85 8.60 4.41 -1.52
CA ALA A 85 8.57 3.92 -2.89
C ALA A 85 7.22 4.25 -3.55
N ASN A 86 7.21 4.28 -4.89
CA ASN A 86 5.99 4.51 -5.66
C ASN A 86 5.09 3.24 -5.66
N ILE A 87 3.76 3.42 -5.64
CA ILE A 87 2.76 2.35 -5.55
C ILE A 87 2.87 1.26 -6.62
N GLY A 88 3.55 1.49 -7.75
CA GLY A 88 3.81 0.42 -8.73
C GLY A 88 4.43 -0.84 -8.11
N ALA A 89 5.07 -0.72 -6.94
CA ALA A 89 5.61 -1.82 -6.16
C ALA A 89 4.73 -2.30 -4.97
N CYS A 90 3.62 -1.63 -4.65
CA CYS A 90 2.84 -1.85 -3.44
C CYS A 90 1.39 -2.25 -3.71
N ARG A 91 0.94 -3.32 -3.06
CA ARG A 91 -0.44 -3.80 -3.12
C ARG A 91 -1.30 -3.05 -2.12
N ILE A 92 -2.56 -2.81 -2.47
CA ILE A 92 -3.57 -2.27 -1.56
C ILE A 92 -4.15 -3.45 -0.74
N CYS A 93 -4.38 -3.24 0.56
CA CYS A 93 -5.29 -4.08 1.34
C CYS A 93 -6.73 -3.64 0.96
#